data_AF-A0A1E4J916-F1
#
_entry.id   AF-A0A1E4J916-F1
#
_cell.length_a   1.000
_cell.length_b   1.000
_cell.length_c   1.000
_cell.angle_alpha   90.00
_cell.angle_beta   90.00
_cell.angle_gamma   90.00
#
_symmetry.space_group_name_H-M   'P 1'
#
loop_
_entity.id
_entity.type
_entity.pdbx_description
1 polymer ?
#
loop_
_entity_poly.entity_id
_entity_poly.type
_entity_poly.pdbx_seq_one_letter_code
_entity_poly.pdbx_strand_id
1 'polypeptide(L)'
;MRHLIYYSLMLILGVFFYRYGQSLLRKGPRDENDELVKGPLGPIGLLMSAGIACALFFFLLRALVRREIQCLGKGCNGQLYTMAANTAEYWSNMFFLLWMVLALVYAIYVTLKIWFRH
;
A
#
# COMPACT_ATOMS: atom_id res chain seq x y z
N MET A 1 -5.68 22.35 -7.75
CA MET A 1 -6.32 22.12 -6.44
C MET A 1 -6.59 20.63 -6.18
N ARG A 2 -7.32 19.91 -7.05
CA ARG A 2 -7.64 18.47 -6.87
C ARG A 2 -6.43 17.57 -6.60
N HIS A 3 -5.35 17.71 -7.39
CA HIS A 3 -4.13 16.90 -7.22
C HIS A 3 -3.42 17.17 -5.89
N LEU A 4 -3.37 18.44 -5.44
CA LEU A 4 -2.76 18.79 -4.14
C LEU A 4 -3.50 18.15 -2.97
N ILE A 5 -4.84 18.18 -3.00
CA ILE A 5 -5.69 17.54 -1.98
C ILE A 5 -5.51 16.02 -2.04
N TYR A 6 -5.43 15.44 -3.23
CA TYR A 6 -5.23 14.00 -3.40
C TYR A 6 -3.89 13.53 -2.81
N TYR A 7 -2.79 14.21 -3.18
CA TYR A 7 -1.46 13.86 -2.67
C TYR A 7 -1.34 14.10 -1.16
N SER A 8 -1.90 15.20 -0.64
CA SER A 8 -1.87 15.47 0.81
C SER A 8 -2.66 14.42 1.60
N LEU A 9 -3.83 14.02 1.13
CA LEU A 9 -4.62 12.95 1.75
C LEU A 9 -3.88 11.61 1.75
N MET A 10 -3.19 11.24 0.66
CA MET A 10 -2.38 10.02 0.63
C MET A 10 -1.24 10.06 1.65
N LEU A 11 -0.53 11.19 1.75
CA LEU A 11 0.55 11.35 2.72
C LEU A 11 0.04 11.26 4.16
N ILE A 12 -1.07 11.93 4.47
CA ILE A 12 -1.71 11.86 5.80
C ILE A 12 -2.11 10.42 6.13
N LEU A 13 -2.71 9.70 5.17
CA LEU A 13 -3.09 8.31 5.34
C LEU A 13 -1.87 7.43 5.64
N GLY A 14 -0.75 7.63 4.93
CA GLY A 14 0.48 6.89 5.21
C GLY A 14 1.09 7.21 6.57
N VAL A 15 1.06 8.47 7.00
CA VAL A 15 1.51 8.85 8.36
C VAL A 15 0.63 8.17 9.42
N PHE A 16 -0.68 8.12 9.21
CA PHE A 16 -1.61 7.45 10.12
C PHE A 16 -1.33 5.94 10.19
N PHE A 17 -1.20 5.27 9.04
CA PHE A 17 -0.84 3.84 8.97
C PHE A 17 0.51 3.55 9.59
N TYR A 18 1.51 4.40 9.34
CA TYR A 18 2.84 4.28 9.92
C TYR A 18 2.77 4.36 11.45
N ARG A 19 2.11 5.39 11.99
CA ARG A 19 1.93 5.58 13.44
C ARG A 19 1.15 4.43 14.07
N TYR A 20 0.11 3.93 13.41
CA TYR A 20 -0.64 2.76 13.86
C TYR A 20 0.26 1.51 13.94
N GLY A 21 1.01 1.22 12.88
CA GLY A 21 1.96 0.09 12.87
C GLY A 21 3.06 0.24 13.92
N GLN A 22 3.59 1.45 14.13
CA GLN A 22 4.58 1.72 15.18
C GLN A 22 4.00 1.55 16.58
N SER A 23 2.74 1.96 16.80
CA SER A 23 2.05 1.76 18.07
C SER A 23 1.90 0.26 18.39
N LEU A 24 1.49 -0.54 17.40
CA LEU A 24 1.44 -2.00 17.52
C LEU A 24 2.82 -2.61 17.81
N LEU A 25 3.87 -2.13 17.14
CA LEU A 25 5.23 -2.61 17.37
C LEU A 25 5.77 -2.20 18.75
N ARG A 26 5.29 -1.11 19.34
CA ARG A 26 5.70 -0.66 20.69
C ARG A 26 5.01 -1.44 21.80
N LYS A 27 3.85 -2.06 21.55
CA LYS A 27 3.23 -2.97 22.52
C LYS A 27 4.19 -4.14 22.83
N GLY A 28 4.24 -4.55 24.10
CA GLY A 28 5.01 -5.72 24.54
C GLY A 28 4.48 -7.03 23.91
N PRO A 29 5.12 -8.18 24.18
CA PRO A 29 4.70 -9.47 23.61
C PRO A 29 3.29 -9.91 24.05
N ARG A 30 2.80 -9.41 25.19
CA ARG A 30 1.43 -9.66 25.69
C ARG A 30 0.62 -8.37 25.71
N ASP A 31 -0.63 -8.46 25.28
CA ASP A 31 -1.62 -7.38 25.32
C ASP A 31 -2.27 -7.28 26.71
N GLU A 32 -3.15 -6.28 26.94
CA GLU A 32 -3.83 -6.06 28.23
C GLU A 32 -4.61 -7.27 28.77
N ASN A 33 -5.00 -8.19 27.89
CA ASN A 33 -5.72 -9.43 28.24
C ASN A 33 -4.80 -10.65 28.45
N ASP A 34 -3.48 -10.46 28.56
CA ASP A 34 -2.45 -11.51 28.66
C ASP A 34 -2.35 -12.43 27.42
N GLU A 35 -3.00 -12.07 26.30
CA GLU A 35 -2.87 -12.75 25.01
C GLU A 35 -1.65 -12.25 24.21
N LEU A 36 -1.09 -13.10 23.34
CA LEU A 36 -0.08 -12.70 22.35
C LEU A 36 -0.63 -11.60 21.44
N VAL A 37 0.13 -10.51 21.27
CA VAL A 37 -0.27 -9.40 20.40
C VAL A 37 -0.49 -9.92 18.98
N LYS A 38 -1.72 -9.80 18.48
CA LYS A 38 -2.10 -10.22 17.13
C LYS A 38 -1.64 -9.17 16.12
N GLY A 39 -0.96 -9.61 15.08
CA GLY A 39 -0.62 -8.75 13.95
C GLY A 39 -1.87 -8.24 13.22
N PRO A 40 -1.77 -7.12 12.48
CA PRO A 40 -2.91 -6.53 11.77
C PRO A 40 -3.48 -7.46 10.69
N LEU A 41 -2.69 -8.42 10.19
CA LEU A 41 -3.15 -9.47 9.30
C LEU A 41 -3.09 -10.84 9.98
N GLY A 42 -4.15 -11.64 9.82
CA GLY A 42 -4.10 -13.08 10.08
C GLY A 42 -3.31 -13.84 8.99
N PRO A 43 -3.07 -15.16 9.14
CA PRO A 43 -2.28 -15.96 8.20
C PRO A 43 -2.77 -15.88 6.75
N ILE A 44 -4.08 -16.00 6.54
CA ILE A 44 -4.70 -15.92 5.22
C ILE A 44 -4.59 -14.49 4.66
N GLY A 45 -4.82 -13.50 5.52
CA GLY A 45 -4.67 -12.08 5.17
C GLY A 45 -3.24 -11.75 4.73
N LEU A 46 -2.23 -12.32 5.40
CA LEU A 46 -0.84 -12.14 5.06
C LEU A 46 -0.53 -12.70 3.67
N LEU A 47 -0.94 -13.94 3.37
CA LEU A 47 -0.74 -14.54 2.04
C LEU A 47 -1.44 -13.75 0.93
N MET A 48 -2.70 -13.34 1.16
CA MET A 48 -3.44 -12.51 0.22
C MET A 48 -2.77 -11.16 -0.01
N SER A 49 -2.37 -10.48 1.06
CA SER A 49 -1.68 -9.18 0.96
C SER A 49 -0.34 -9.29 0.24
N ALA A 50 0.42 -10.37 0.46
CA ALA A 50 1.67 -10.62 -0.24
C ALA A 50 1.45 -10.88 -1.73
N GLY A 51 0.47 -11.72 -2.09
CA GLY A 51 0.10 -11.97 -3.48
C GLY A 51 -0.34 -10.70 -4.20
N ILE A 52 -1.20 -9.90 -3.58
CA ILE A 52 -1.68 -8.62 -4.12
C ILE A 52 -0.52 -7.63 -4.24
N ALA A 53 0.35 -7.52 -3.23
CA ALA A 53 1.51 -6.62 -3.27
C ALA A 53 2.46 -6.98 -4.43
N CYS A 54 2.75 -8.27 -4.63
CA CYS A 54 3.55 -8.75 -5.76
C CYS A 54 2.91 -8.41 -7.10
N ALA A 55 1.59 -8.62 -7.26
CA ALA A 55 0.88 -8.30 -8.49
C ALA A 55 0.90 -6.79 -8.78
N LEU A 56 0.62 -5.96 -7.77
CA LEU A 56 0.66 -4.49 -7.89
C LEU A 56 2.06 -3.98 -8.19
N PHE A 57 3.09 -4.57 -7.57
CA PHE A 57 4.48 -4.22 -7.83
C PHE A 57 4.89 -4.58 -9.26
N PHE A 58 4.44 -5.73 -9.77
CA PHE A 58 4.62 -6.08 -11.18
C PHE A 58 3.95 -5.08 -12.12
N PHE A 59 2.71 -4.66 -11.84
CA PHE A 59 2.05 -3.63 -12.64
C PHE A 59 2.77 -2.28 -12.59
N LEU A 60 3.28 -1.89 -11.44
CA LEU A 60 4.09 -0.68 -11.27
C LEU A 60 5.37 -0.73 -12.12
N LEU A 61 6.13 -1.82 -12.04
CA LEU A 61 7.33 -2.03 -12.86
C LEU A 61 6.99 -2.04 -14.35
N ARG A 62 5.93 -2.74 -14.74
CA ARG A 62 5.46 -2.78 -16.12
C ARG A 62 5.07 -1.39 -16.62
N ALA A 63 4.41 -0.58 -15.80
CA ALA A 63 4.02 0.78 -16.15
C ALA A 63 5.22 1.73 -16.27
N LEU A 64 6.29 1.51 -15.48
CA LEU A 64 7.56 2.22 -15.64
C LEU A 64 8.26 1.86 -16.96
N VAL A 65 8.37 0.57 -17.26
CA VAL A 65 9.06 0.09 -18.48
C VAL A 65 8.29 0.49 -19.74
N ARG A 66 6.96 0.30 -19.75
CA ARG A 66 6.12 0.61 -20.91
C ARG A 66 5.73 2.07 -21.03
N ARG A 67 5.90 2.89 -19.97
CA ARG A 67 5.46 4.30 -19.90
C ARG A 67 3.96 4.49 -20.16
N GLU A 68 3.20 3.43 -19.90
CA GLU A 68 1.76 3.34 -20.10
C GLU A 68 1.14 2.73 -18.85
N ILE A 69 0.07 3.32 -18.36
CA ILE A 69 -0.70 2.80 -17.23
C ILE A 69 -2.17 2.72 -17.62
N GLN A 70 -2.78 1.56 -17.42
CA GLN A 70 -4.23 1.44 -17.50
C GLN A 70 -4.83 2.21 -16.33
N CYS A 71 -5.85 3.00 -16.58
CA CYS A 71 -6.51 3.72 -15.50
C CYS A 71 -7.13 2.73 -14.49
N LEU A 72 -6.80 2.92 -13.21
CA LEU A 72 -7.27 2.09 -12.12
C LEU A 72 -8.43 2.80 -11.39
N GLY A 73 -9.68 2.44 -11.70
CA GLY A 73 -10.86 2.97 -11.01
C GLY A 73 -12.19 2.73 -11.74
N LYS A 74 -13.31 2.81 -11.00
CA LYS A 74 -14.69 2.60 -11.53
C LYS A 74 -15.12 3.58 -12.63
N GLY A 75 -14.43 4.72 -12.77
CA GLY A 75 -14.74 5.74 -13.78
C GLY A 75 -13.98 5.60 -15.08
N CYS A 76 -13.07 4.64 -15.19
CA CYS A 76 -12.22 4.50 -16.35
C CYS A 76 -12.52 3.21 -17.09
N ASN A 77 -12.97 3.36 -18.33
CA ASN A 77 -13.39 2.27 -19.22
C ASN A 77 -12.17 1.53 -19.83
N GLY A 78 -11.14 1.23 -19.03
CA GLY A 78 -9.90 0.63 -19.52
C GLY A 78 -9.01 1.56 -20.36
N GLN A 79 -9.17 2.87 -20.24
CA GLN A 79 -8.36 3.83 -20.99
C GLN A 79 -6.87 3.76 -20.59
N LEU A 80 -6.02 3.79 -21.61
CA LEU A 80 -4.56 3.81 -21.48
C LEU A 80 -4.07 5.25 -21.35
N TYR A 81 -3.45 5.57 -20.22
CA TYR A 81 -2.75 6.83 -20.02
C TYR A 81 -1.27 6.65 -20.33
N THR A 82 -0.78 7.44 -21.29
CA THR A 82 0.64 7.46 -21.67
C THR A 82 1.31 8.67 -21.05
N MET A 83 2.61 8.55 -20.78
CA MET A 83 3.41 9.66 -20.26
C MET A 83 3.41 10.89 -21.19
N ALA A 84 3.30 10.66 -22.51
CA ALA A 84 3.36 11.70 -23.54
C ALA A 84 2.03 12.45 -23.73
N ALA A 85 0.90 11.75 -23.65
CA ALA A 85 -0.41 12.37 -23.87
C ALA A 85 -1.02 12.93 -22.57
N ASN A 86 -0.86 12.24 -21.44
CA ASN A 86 -1.54 12.55 -20.19
C ASN A 86 -0.59 12.42 -18.97
N THR A 87 0.43 13.28 -18.92
CA THR A 87 1.51 13.22 -17.94
C THR A 87 1.03 13.28 -16.49
N ALA A 88 0.09 14.17 -16.16
CA ALA A 88 -0.41 14.33 -14.79
C ALA A 88 -1.19 13.11 -14.29
N GLU A 89 -2.02 12.51 -15.15
CA GLU A 89 -2.84 11.33 -14.82
C GLU A 89 -1.99 10.06 -14.73
N TYR A 90 -0.99 9.93 -15.62
CA TYR A 90 0.01 8.87 -15.55
C TYR A 90 0.72 8.86 -14.19
N TRP A 91 1.26 10.00 -13.75
CA TRP A 91 1.99 10.09 -12.48
C TRP A 91 1.09 9.91 -11.26
N SER A 92 -0.17 10.37 -11.32
CA SER A 92 -1.12 10.16 -10.23
C SER A 92 -1.43 8.67 -10.01
N ASN A 93 -1.64 7.92 -11.10
CA ASN A 93 -1.89 6.47 -11.03
C ASN A 93 -0.64 5.70 -10.59
N MET A 94 0.53 6.11 -11.07
CA MET A 94 1.83 5.56 -10.65
C MET A 94 2.07 5.77 -9.16
N PHE A 95 1.81 6.97 -8.65
CA PHE A 95 1.95 7.30 -7.24
C PHE A 95 0.97 6.48 -6.38
N PHE A 96 -0.27 6.34 -6.82
CA PHE A 96 -1.27 5.50 -6.15
C PHE A 96 -0.81 4.03 -6.05
N LEU A 97 -0.37 3.43 -7.17
CA LEU A 97 0.14 2.06 -7.18
C LEU A 97 1.32 1.88 -6.24
N LEU A 98 2.28 2.80 -6.28
CA LEU A 98 3.43 2.78 -5.39
C LEU A 98 2.98 2.82 -3.92
N TRP A 99 2.02 3.70 -3.60
CA TRP A 99 1.51 3.82 -2.24
C TRP A 99 0.80 2.55 -1.75
N MET A 100 0.00 1.92 -2.61
CA MET A 100 -0.67 0.65 -2.30
C MET A 100 0.35 -0.46 -2.02
N VAL A 101 1.40 -0.55 -2.84
CA VAL A 101 2.50 -1.51 -2.63
C VAL A 101 3.18 -1.25 -1.29
N LEU A 102 3.57 0.00 -1.01
CA LEU A 102 4.23 0.37 0.25
C LEU A 102 3.35 0.08 1.47
N ALA A 103 2.05 0.38 1.41
CA ALA A 103 1.12 0.12 2.49
C ALA A 103 0.99 -1.38 2.79
N LEU A 104 0.83 -2.21 1.76
CA LEU A 104 0.73 -3.68 1.92
C LEU A 104 2.04 -4.27 2.44
N VAL A 105 3.18 -3.88 1.88
CA VAL A 105 4.50 -4.34 2.34
C VAL A 105 4.75 -3.94 3.79
N TYR A 106 4.39 -2.71 4.18
CA TYR A 106 4.52 -2.28 5.57
C TYR A 106 3.63 -3.09 6.52
N ALA A 107 2.39 -3.39 6.11
CA ALA A 107 1.48 -4.20 6.92
C ALA A 107 1.97 -5.65 7.08
N ILE A 108 2.54 -6.24 6.02
CA ILE A 108 3.22 -7.54 6.06
C ILE A 108 4.42 -7.46 7.02
N TYR A 109 5.27 -6.44 6.90
CA TYR A 109 6.44 -6.24 7.77
C TYR A 109 6.05 -6.15 9.25
N VAL A 110 5.04 -5.33 9.59
CA VAL A 110 4.55 -5.20 10.96
C VAL A 110 4.03 -6.55 11.48
N THR A 111 3.26 -7.27 10.67
CA THR A 111 2.72 -8.59 11.03
C THR A 111 3.83 -9.60 11.30
N LEU A 112 4.78 -9.75 10.37
CA LEU A 112 5.92 -10.67 10.52
C LEU A 112 6.77 -10.31 11.74
N LYS A 113 7.03 -9.01 11.97
CA LYS A 113 7.82 -8.55 13.10
C LYS A 113 7.14 -8.80 14.45
N ILE A 114 5.81 -8.81 14.50
CA ILE A 114 5.05 -9.18 15.70
C ILE A 114 5.08 -10.70 15.90
N TRP A 115 4.89 -11.48 14.83
CA TRP A 115 4.86 -12.95 14.91
C TRP A 115 6.20 -13.57 15.26
N PHE A 116 7.30 -13.03 14.71
CA PHE A 116 8.66 -13.46 15.01
C PHE A 116 9.27 -12.76 16.23
N ARG A 117 8.47 -12.02 17.00
CA ARG A 117 8.89 -11.47 18.29
C ARG A 117 8.83 -12.58 19.34
N HIS A 118 9.79 -13.48 19.26
CA HIS A 118 10.08 -14.47 20.30
C HIS A 118 10.95 -13.85 21.39
#